data_AF-G7KNA5-F1
#
_entry.id   AF-G7KNA5-F1
#
_cell.length_a   1.000
_cell.length_b   1.000
_cell.length_c   1.000
_cell.angle_alpha   90.00
_cell.angle_beta   90.00
_cell.angle_gamma   90.00
#
_symmetry.space_group_name_H-M   'P 1'
#
loop_
_entity.id
_entity.type
_entity.pdbx_description
1 polymer ?
#
loop_
_entity_poly.entity_id
_entity_poly.type
_entity_poly.pdbx_seq_one_letter_code
_entity_poly.pdbx_strand_id
1 'polypeptide(L)' 'MAQSLIFVYALIIFLFLFRVEAEHLKIRCVTDDDCPKVEKPLYMYCGNHWCAYKLHFV' A
#
# COMPACT_ATOMS: atom_id res chain seq x y z
N MET A 1 24.35 19.03 15.74
CA MET A 1 23.17 18.91 16.63
C MET A 1 21.87 19.30 15.93
N ALA A 2 21.82 20.40 15.17
CA ALA A 2 20.63 20.76 14.37
C ALA A 2 20.41 19.90 13.12
N GLN A 3 21.50 19.51 12.43
CA GLN A 3 21.44 18.73 11.19
C GLN A 3 20.84 17.32 11.39
N SER A 4 21.11 16.68 12.54
CA SER A 4 20.53 15.40 12.92
C SER A 4 19.03 15.50 13.20
N LEU A 5 18.56 16.63 13.76
CA LEU A 5 17.13 16.86 14.03
C LEU A 5 16.34 17.02 12.73
N ILE A 6 16.89 17.75 11.75
CA ILE A 6 16.28 17.93 10.42
C ILE A 6 16.15 16.58 9.70
N PHE A 7 17.20 15.75 9.78
CA PHE A 7 17.20 14.41 9.18
C PHE A 7 16.10 13.51 9.77
N VAL A 8 15.97 13.47 11.09
CA VAL A 8 14.93 12.69 11.77
C VAL A 8 13.54 13.20 11.39
N TYR A 9 13.35 14.51 11.31
CA TYR A 9 12.06 15.10 10.92
C TYR A 9 11.67 14.75 9.49
N ALA A 10 12.62 14.80 8.55
CA ALA A 10 12.41 14.42 7.16
C ALA A 10 12.05 12.92 7.03
N LEU A 11 12.72 12.04 7.79
CA LEU A 11 12.40 10.61 7.83
C LEU A 11 10.99 10.36 8.38
N ILE A 12 10.60 11.03 9.45
CA ILE A 12 9.25 10.90 10.02
C ILE A 12 8.21 11.30 8.97
N ILE A 13 8.37 12.44 8.32
CA ILE A 13 7.43 12.91 7.27
C ILE A 13 7.35 11.90 6.13
N PHE A 14 8.49 11.40 5.65
CA PHE A 14 8.53 10.40 4.58
C PHE A 14 7.77 9.12 4.95
N LEU A 15 8.00 8.59 6.16
CA LEU A 15 7.32 7.40 6.66
C LEU A 15 5.82 7.62 6.85
N PHE A 16 5.40 8.82 7.28
CA PHE A 16 3.99 9.18 7.41
C PHE A 16 3.27 9.22 6.05
N LEU A 17 3.85 9.90 5.06
CA LEU A 17 3.28 9.92 3.70
C LEU A 17 3.19 8.52 3.12
N PHE A 18 4.25 7.71 3.24
CA PHE A 18 4.26 6.35 2.72
C PHE A 18 3.19 5.47 3.38
N ARG A 19 2.95 5.67 4.69
CA ARG A 19 1.89 4.98 5.42
C ARG A 19 0.50 5.38 4.94
N VAL A 20 0.25 6.68 4.69
CA VAL A 20 -1.03 7.17 4.18
C VAL A 20 -1.34 6.54 2.82
N GLU A 21 -0.37 6.52 1.90
CA GLU A 21 -0.52 5.88 0.59
C GLU A 21 -0.75 4.36 0.71
N ALA A 22 -0.05 3.69 1.62
CA ALA A 22 -0.24 2.27 1.89
C ALA A 22 -1.61 1.94 2.52
N GLU A 23 -2.19 2.85 3.32
CA GLU A 23 -3.55 2.70 3.80
C GLU A 23 -4.60 3.01 2.73
N HIS A 24 -4.31 3.90 1.79
CA HIS A 24 -5.19 4.18 0.65
C HIS A 24 -5.33 2.98 -0.31
N LEU A 25 -4.36 2.05 -0.29
CA LEU A 25 -4.45 0.76 -0.97
C LEU A 25 -5.41 -0.23 -0.29
N LYS A 26 -5.92 0.08 0.91
CA LYS A 26 -6.99 -0.69 1.56
C LYS A 26 -8.33 -0.32 0.93
N ILE A 27 -8.52 -0.73 -0.32
CA ILE A 27 -9.80 -0.62 -1.01
C ILE A 27 -10.71 -1.68 -0.43
N ARG A 28 -11.86 -1.25 0.10
CA ARG A 28 -12.88 -2.18 0.57
C ARG A 28 -13.51 -2.88 -0.63
N CYS A 29 -13.58 -4.20 -0.60
CA CYS A 29 -14.14 -5.01 -1.68
C CYS A 29 -15.21 -5.96 -1.13
N VAL A 30 -16.18 -6.30 -1.97
CA VAL A 30 -17.19 -7.35 -1.69
C VAL A 30 -16.93 -8.55 -2.59
N THR A 31 -16.51 -8.28 -3.83
CA THR A 31 -16.17 -9.26 -4.85
C THR A 31 -14.79 -8.98 -5.43
N ASP A 32 -14.15 -9.97 -6.06
CA ASP A 32 -12.83 -9.81 -6.68
C ASP A 32 -12.84 -8.79 -7.84
N ASP A 33 -14.00 -8.55 -8.47
CA ASP A 33 -14.18 -7.58 -9.55
C ASP A 33 -14.20 -6.11 -9.08
N ASP A 34 -14.39 -5.87 -7.77
CA ASP A 34 -14.33 -4.52 -7.19
C ASP A 34 -12.89 -3.98 -7.09
N CYS A 35 -11.89 -4.88 -7.14
CA CYS A 35 -10.49 -4.48 -7.08
C CYS A 35 -9.99 -4.06 -8.46
N PRO A 36 -9.14 -3.01 -8.54
CA PRO A 36 -8.53 -2.59 -9.79
C PRO A 36 -7.69 -3.74 -10.37
N LYS A 37 -7.89 -4.02 -11.66
CA LYS A 37 -7.12 -5.04 -12.37
C LYS A 37 -5.68 -4.54 -12.54
N VAL A 38 -4.74 -5.23 -11.91
CA VAL A 38 -3.30 -4.94 -11.99
C VAL A 38 -2.67 -5.79 -13.11
N GLU A 39 -1.62 -5.28 -13.74
CA GLU A 39 -0.84 -6.05 -14.71
C GLU A 39 -0.08 -7.21 -14.03
N LYS A 40 -0.03 -8.36 -14.70
CA LYS A 40 0.72 -9.55 -14.25
C LYS A 40 2.19 -9.19 -13.97
N PRO A 41 2.86 -9.78 -12.96
CA PRO A 41 2.53 -11.03 -12.24
C PRO A 41 1.69 -10.85 -10.97
N LEU A 42 1.29 -9.60 -10.66
CA LEU A 42 0.50 -9.28 -9.48
C LEU A 42 -0.98 -9.42 -9.82
N TYR A 43 -1.71 -10.23 -9.06
CA TYR A 43 -3.17 -10.25 -9.10
C TYR A 43 -3.72 -9.67 -7.80
N MET A 44 -4.72 -8.80 -7.90
CA MET A 44 -5.49 -8.35 -6.74
C MET A 44 -6.68 -9.26 -6.55
N TYR A 45 -6.97 -9.60 -5.30
CA TYR A 45 -8.15 -10.36 -4.89
C TYR A 45 -8.75 -9.75 -3.64
N CYS A 46 -10.01 -10.06 -3.41
CA CYS A 46 -10.73 -9.62 -2.24
C CYS A 46 -10.49 -10.59 -1.07
N GLY A 47 -9.59 -10.21 -0.17
CA GLY A 47 -9.28 -10.95 1.06
C GLY A 47 -9.77 -10.19 2.28
N ASN A 48 -10.62 -10.82 3.11
CA ASN A 48 -11.15 -10.22 4.34
C ASN A 48 -11.84 -8.85 4.14
N HIS A 49 -12.59 -8.68 3.03
CA HIS A 49 -13.23 -7.42 2.62
C HIS A 49 -12.26 -6.29 2.19
N TRP A 50 -11.00 -6.62 1.93
CA TRP A 50 -9.99 -5.68 1.44
C TRP A 50 -9.29 -6.22 0.20
N CYS A 51 -8.94 -5.34 -0.73
CA CYS A 51 -8.10 -5.70 -1.87
C CYS A 51 -6.70 -6.06 -1.39
N ALA A 52 -6.32 -7.32 -1.56
CA ALA A 52 -5.00 -7.85 -1.26
C ALA A 52 -4.27 -8.20 -2.56
N TYR A 53 -2.97 -7.97 -2.61
CA TYR A 53 -2.13 -8.43 -3.70
C TYR A 53 -1.69 -9.88 -3.43
N LYS A 54 -1.65 -10.70 -4.48
CA LYS A 54 -0.96 -11.97 -4.45
C LYS A 54 -0.11 -12.10 -5.70
N LEU A 55 1.16 -12.38 -5.47
CA LEU A 55 2.12 -12.68 -6.53
C LEU A 55 1.82 -14.08 -7.05
N HIS A 56 1.46 -14.19 -8.33
CA HIS A 56 1.43 -15.48 -9.00
C HIS A 56 2.84 -15.76 -9.52
N PHE A 57 3.66 -16.43 -8.70
CA PHE A 57 4.93 -17.00 -9.15
C PHE A 57 4.60 -18.13 -10.14
N VAL A 58 4.75 -17.84 -11.44
CA VAL A 58 4.80 -18.88 -12.49
C VAL A 58 6.18 -19.53 -12.47
#